data_AF-A0A7V9WKM0-F1
#
_entry.id   AF-A0A7V9WKM0-F1
#
_cell.length_a   1.000
_cell.length_b   1.000
_cell.length_c   1.000
_cell.angle_alpha   90.00
_cell.angle_beta   90.00
_cell.angle_gamma   90.00
#
_symmetry.space_group_name_H-M   'P 1'
#
loop_
_entity.id
_entity.type
_entity.pdbx_description
1 polymer ?
#
loop_
_entity_poly.entity_id
_entity_poly.type
_entity_poly.pdbx_seq_one_letter_code
_entity_poly.pdbx_strand_id
1 'polypeptide(L)'
;RRADYFDALHFSAAVIGVSTSAFIEGAILGRRPHALLGRYPDSQEGTLHFKHLLEERGGPLRTAGTPQEHLDQLAETLRTDPAEVRRELRPFIERFVRPAGVEHDATSPLVSAIERLAYAASPAPIPVRGRHAGERLIGVPLARATQGALALHRRGLPIARLPFSANGRPPR
;
A
#
# COMPACT_ATOMS: atom_id res chain seq x y z
N ARG A 1 -3.95 0.87 -17.93
CA ARG A 1 -4.56 0.40 -16.66
C ARG A 1 -4.40 1.38 -15.48
N ARG A 2 -3.20 1.86 -15.12
CA ARG A 2 -3.06 2.94 -14.09
C ARG A 2 -3.47 4.32 -14.63
N ALA A 3 -3.02 4.65 -15.84
CA ALA A 3 -3.34 5.91 -16.50
C ALA A 3 -4.87 6.07 -16.67
N ASP A 4 -5.52 5.06 -17.26
CA ASP A 4 -6.98 5.07 -17.46
C ASP A 4 -7.78 5.27 -16.15
N TYR A 5 -7.30 4.68 -15.04
CA TYR A 5 -7.91 4.89 -13.72
C TYR A 5 -7.75 6.34 -13.23
N PHE A 6 -6.53 6.88 -13.36
CA PHE A 6 -6.27 8.27 -13.01
C PHE A 6 -7.11 9.22 -13.86
N ASP A 7 -7.20 9.01 -15.17
CA ASP A 7 -7.99 9.85 -16.07
C ASP A 7 -9.47 9.82 -15.70
N ALA A 8 -10.01 8.63 -15.39
CA ALA A 8 -11.40 8.49 -14.94
C ALA A 8 -11.69 9.30 -13.66
N LEU A 9 -10.76 9.33 -12.70
CA LEU A 9 -10.91 10.16 -11.49
C LEU A 9 -10.63 11.64 -11.75
N HIS A 10 -9.65 11.96 -12.57
CA HIS A 10 -9.23 13.34 -12.82
C HIS A 10 -10.33 14.14 -13.51
N PHE A 11 -11.00 13.51 -14.49
CA PHE A 11 -12.08 14.14 -15.25
C PHE A 11 -13.48 13.92 -14.67
N SER A 12 -13.62 13.21 -13.55
CA SER A 12 -14.91 13.12 -12.84
C SER A 12 -15.21 14.40 -12.05
N ALA A 13 -16.49 14.65 -11.77
CA ALA A 13 -16.91 15.71 -10.87
C ALA A 13 -16.98 15.25 -9.40
N ALA A 14 -17.30 13.96 -9.19
CA ALA A 14 -17.42 13.32 -7.88
C ALA A 14 -17.11 11.82 -7.99
N VAL A 15 -16.89 11.16 -6.84
CA VAL A 15 -16.62 9.72 -6.76
C VAL A 15 -17.73 9.05 -5.95
N ILE A 16 -18.36 8.02 -6.50
CA ILE A 16 -19.38 7.23 -5.81
C ILE A 16 -18.86 5.80 -5.67
N GLY A 17 -19.04 5.18 -4.50
CA GLY A 17 -18.58 3.81 -4.30
C GLY A 17 -19.07 3.17 -3.02
N VAL A 18 -18.50 2.00 -2.73
CA VAL A 18 -18.71 1.20 -1.53
C VAL A 18 -17.33 0.93 -0.93
N SER A 19 -17.09 1.36 0.32
CA SER A 19 -15.82 1.24 1.09
C SER A 19 -14.57 0.90 0.27
N THR A 20 -14.07 1.88 -0.50
CA THR A 20 -12.95 1.70 -1.43
C THR A 20 -11.80 2.67 -1.15
N SER A 21 -10.58 2.32 -1.54
CA SER A 21 -9.42 3.22 -1.52
C SER A 21 -9.58 4.41 -2.47
N ALA A 22 -10.42 4.26 -3.51
CA ALA A 22 -10.71 5.31 -4.48
C ALA A 22 -11.26 6.59 -3.83
N PHE A 23 -11.82 6.50 -2.62
CA PHE A 23 -12.27 7.67 -1.86
C PHE A 23 -11.11 8.58 -1.44
N ILE A 24 -9.96 8.01 -1.07
CA ILE A 24 -8.78 8.81 -0.71
C ILE A 24 -8.19 9.46 -1.98
N GLU A 25 -8.11 8.71 -3.08
CA GLU A 25 -7.57 9.20 -4.35
C GLU A 25 -8.46 10.30 -4.96
N GLY A 26 -9.79 10.13 -4.88
CA GLY A 26 -10.76 11.17 -5.21
C GLY A 26 -10.55 12.42 -4.36
N ALA A 27 -10.41 12.27 -3.05
CA ALA A 27 -10.18 13.40 -2.14
C ALA A 27 -8.88 14.16 -2.50
N ILE A 28 -7.78 13.45 -2.80
CA ILE A 28 -6.51 14.06 -3.25
C ILE A 28 -6.72 14.91 -4.51
N LEU A 29 -7.55 14.45 -5.44
CA LEU A 29 -7.88 15.15 -6.69
C LEU A 29 -8.95 16.24 -6.51
N GLY A 30 -9.47 16.46 -5.30
CA GLY A 30 -10.54 17.41 -5.05
C GLY A 30 -11.92 16.93 -5.53
N ARG A 31 -12.12 15.62 -5.65
CA ARG A 31 -13.38 14.98 -6.04
C ARG A 31 -14.01 14.38 -4.80
N ARG A 32 -15.13 14.98 -4.35
CA ARG A 32 -15.79 14.54 -3.13
C ARG A 32 -16.31 13.11 -3.26
N PRO A 33 -15.94 12.21 -2.33
CA PRO A 33 -16.49 10.87 -2.26
C PRO A 33 -17.91 10.83 -1.66
N HIS A 34 -18.75 9.96 -2.21
CA HIS A 34 -20.10 9.68 -1.70
C HIS A 34 -20.34 8.17 -1.56
N ALA A 35 -21.09 7.77 -0.53
CA ALA A 35 -21.54 6.40 -0.32
C ALA A 35 -22.99 6.33 0.14
N LEU A 36 -23.73 5.33 -0.34
CA LEU A 36 -25.08 5.01 0.13
C LEU A 36 -25.01 3.85 1.13
N LEU A 37 -25.35 4.13 2.39
CA LEU A 37 -25.30 3.18 3.51
C LEU A 37 -26.50 2.24 3.54
N GLY A 38 -27.68 2.72 3.11
CA GLY A 38 -28.96 2.02 3.27
C GLY A 38 -29.08 0.65 2.61
N ARG A 39 -28.09 0.23 1.80
CA ARG A 39 -28.07 -1.09 1.15
C ARG A 39 -27.21 -2.13 1.88
N TYR A 40 -26.21 -1.71 2.67
CA TYR A 40 -25.24 -2.61 3.33
C TYR A 40 -24.57 -2.01 4.60
N PRO A 41 -25.35 -1.61 5.62
CA PRO A 41 -24.83 -0.88 6.78
C PRO A 41 -23.69 -1.61 7.50
N ASP A 42 -23.86 -2.90 7.78
CA ASP A 42 -22.88 -3.71 8.51
C ASP A 42 -21.55 -3.91 7.77
N SER A 43 -21.57 -3.87 6.43
CA SER A 43 -20.38 -4.11 5.61
C SER A 43 -19.48 -2.88 5.46
N GLN A 44 -20.09 -1.68 5.52
CA GLN A 44 -19.36 -0.43 5.27
C GLN A 44 -18.84 0.15 6.59
N GLU A 45 -19.68 0.24 7.60
CA GLU A 45 -19.37 0.88 8.90
C GLU A 45 -18.42 0.05 9.77
N GLY A 46 -18.35 -1.26 9.53
CA GLY A 46 -17.53 -2.20 10.31
C GLY A 46 -16.02 -2.03 10.13
N THR A 47 -15.55 -1.35 9.08
CA THR A 47 -14.12 -1.27 8.76
C THR A 47 -13.44 -0.04 9.37
N LEU A 48 -12.22 -0.21 9.90
CA LEU A 48 -11.42 0.91 10.39
C LEU A 48 -11.15 1.95 9.30
N HIS A 49 -10.92 1.49 8.06
CA HIS A 49 -10.77 2.35 6.88
C HIS A 49 -11.95 3.32 6.75
N PHE A 50 -13.17 2.81 6.76
CA PHE A 50 -14.38 3.62 6.60
C PHE A 50 -14.53 4.67 7.70
N LYS A 51 -14.20 4.31 8.96
CA LYS A 51 -14.26 5.24 10.09
C LYS A 51 -13.34 6.45 9.93
N HIS A 52 -12.21 6.33 9.25
CA HIS A 52 -11.35 7.48 8.96
C HIS A 52 -11.91 8.40 7.87
N LEU A 53 -12.84 7.89 7.06
CA LEU A 53 -13.37 8.62 5.91
C LEU A 53 -14.62 9.43 6.22
N LEU A 54 -15.38 9.08 7.25
CA LEU A 54 -16.62 9.76 7.60
C LEU A 54 -16.43 11.26 7.82
N GLU A 55 -17.27 12.08 7.17
CA GLU A 55 -17.25 13.54 7.29
C GLU A 55 -17.41 14.02 8.74
N GLU A 56 -18.25 13.36 9.53
CA GLU A 56 -18.43 13.63 10.96
C GLU A 56 -17.14 13.46 11.81
N ARG A 57 -16.15 12.72 11.28
CA ARG A 57 -14.82 12.51 11.87
C ARG A 57 -13.74 13.34 11.17
N GLY A 58 -14.16 14.33 10.38
CA GLY A 58 -13.30 15.18 9.57
C GLY A 58 -12.72 14.46 8.35
N GLY A 59 -13.32 13.35 7.91
CA GLY A 59 -12.96 12.67 6.67
C GLY A 59 -13.66 13.27 5.44
N PRO A 60 -13.35 12.80 4.22
CA PRO A 60 -13.87 13.40 2.99
C PRO A 60 -15.23 12.82 2.54
N LEU A 61 -15.67 11.70 3.11
CA LEU A 61 -16.80 10.91 2.62
C LEU A 61 -18.13 11.44 3.14
N ARG A 62 -19.02 11.81 2.21
CA ARG A 62 -20.44 12.03 2.51
C ARG A 62 -21.21 10.71 2.42
N THR A 63 -21.92 10.37 3.48
CA THR A 63 -22.77 9.19 3.53
C THR A 63 -24.23 9.60 3.43
N ALA A 64 -25.03 8.76 2.80
CA ALA A 64 -26.48 8.91 2.73
C ALA A 64 -27.16 7.64 3.23
N GLY A 65 -28.23 7.78 4.00
CA GLY A 65 -29.09 6.69 4.43
C GLY A 65 -30.11 6.28 3.37
N THR A 66 -30.47 7.20 2.46
CA THR A 66 -31.47 6.96 1.40
C THR A 66 -30.97 7.37 0.01
N PRO A 67 -31.53 6.80 -1.08
CA PRO A 67 -31.19 7.22 -2.44
C PRO A 67 -31.49 8.71 -2.70
N GLN A 68 -32.57 9.25 -2.14
CA GLN A 68 -32.94 10.65 -2.35
C GLN A 68 -31.91 11.59 -1.72
N GLU A 69 -31.54 11.35 -0.47
CA GLU A 69 -30.48 12.09 0.22
C GLU A 69 -29.15 12.04 -0.55
N HIS A 70 -28.80 10.87 -1.10
CA HIS A 70 -27.60 10.72 -1.91
C HIS A 70 -27.63 11.57 -3.19
N LEU A 71 -28.78 11.65 -3.86
CA LEU A 71 -28.97 12.49 -5.03
C LEU A 71 -28.88 13.98 -4.68
N ASP A 72 -29.46 14.40 -3.56
CA ASP A 72 -29.42 15.78 -3.10
C ASP A 72 -27.98 16.22 -2.79
N GLN A 73 -27.22 15.39 -2.06
CA GLN A 73 -25.79 15.62 -1.77
C GLN A 73 -24.93 15.67 -3.03
N LEU A 74 -25.19 14.80 -4.01
CA LEU A 74 -24.49 14.80 -5.29
C LEU A 74 -24.81 16.07 -6.08
N ALA A 75 -26.08 16.46 -6.13
CA ALA A 75 -26.51 17.66 -6.82
C ALA A 75 -25.94 18.94 -6.18
N GLU A 76 -25.81 18.99 -4.86
CA GLU A 76 -25.07 20.05 -4.16
C GLU A 76 -23.60 20.08 -4.60
N THR A 77 -22.90 18.94 -4.53
CA THR A 77 -21.48 18.83 -4.91
C THR A 77 -21.22 19.27 -6.35
N LEU A 78 -22.12 18.96 -7.27
CA LEU A 78 -22.02 19.37 -8.68
C LEU A 78 -22.24 20.88 -8.91
N ARG A 79 -22.92 21.56 -7.98
CA ARG A 79 -23.15 23.02 -8.04
C ARG A 79 -22.07 23.80 -7.30
N THR A 80 -21.43 23.21 -6.30
CA THR A 80 -20.35 23.82 -5.53
C THR A 80 -19.13 24.08 -6.42
N ASP A 81 -18.48 25.22 -6.22
CA ASP A 81 -17.22 25.54 -6.92
C ASP A 81 -16.17 24.44 -6.60
N PRO A 82 -15.54 23.82 -7.61
CA PRO A 82 -14.44 22.88 -7.38
C PRO A 82 -13.33 23.40 -6.46
N ALA A 83 -13.07 24.71 -6.43
CA ALA A 83 -12.10 25.32 -5.52
C ALA A 83 -12.55 25.25 -4.05
N GLU A 84 -13.84 25.40 -3.80
CA GLU A 84 -14.43 25.24 -2.47
C GLU A 84 -14.36 23.80 -2.01
N VAL A 85 -14.73 22.84 -2.87
CA VAL A 85 -14.59 21.40 -2.56
C VAL A 85 -13.14 21.06 -2.20
N ARG A 86 -12.15 21.56 -2.95
CA ARG A 86 -10.74 21.37 -2.62
C ARG A 86 -10.35 21.94 -1.26
N ARG A 87 -10.88 23.12 -0.90
CA ARG A 87 -10.64 23.76 0.40
C ARG A 87 -11.22 22.94 1.55
N GLU A 88 -12.41 22.38 1.39
CA GLU A 88 -13.02 21.50 2.39
C GLU A 88 -12.26 20.20 2.60
N LEU A 89 -11.71 19.62 1.52
CA LEU A 89 -10.97 18.35 1.57
C LEU A 89 -9.53 18.52 2.10
N ARG A 90 -8.97 19.73 2.05
CA ARG A 90 -7.59 20.02 2.42
C ARG A 90 -7.20 19.54 3.83
N PRO A 91 -7.98 19.79 4.89
CA PRO A 91 -7.60 19.39 6.25
C PRO A 91 -7.49 17.86 6.42
N PHE A 92 -8.33 17.10 5.72
CA PHE A 92 -8.22 15.64 5.71
C PHE A 92 -6.92 15.20 5.04
N ILE A 93 -6.58 15.78 3.89
CA ILE A 93 -5.36 15.43 3.14
C ILE A 93 -4.13 15.75 4.00
N GLU A 94 -4.05 16.94 4.58
CA GLU A 94 -2.93 17.34 5.44
C GLU A 94 -2.79 16.45 6.67
N ARG A 95 -3.89 16.14 7.36
CA ARG A 95 -3.85 15.32 8.58
C ARG A 95 -3.57 13.85 8.31
N PHE A 96 -4.23 13.27 7.30
CA PHE A 96 -4.27 11.82 7.10
C PHE A 96 -3.30 11.33 6.01
N VAL A 97 -3.20 12.04 4.88
CA VAL A 97 -2.44 11.60 3.70
C VAL A 97 -1.02 12.18 3.68
N ARG A 98 -0.87 13.44 4.11
CA ARG A 98 0.36 14.23 4.04
C ARG A 98 0.69 14.90 5.39
N PRO A 99 0.84 14.12 6.48
CA PRO A 99 1.12 14.68 7.81
C PRO A 99 2.44 15.45 7.91
N ALA A 100 3.39 15.20 7.00
CA ALA A 100 4.64 15.95 6.90
C ALA A 100 4.53 17.22 6.01
N GLY A 101 3.32 17.57 5.55
CA GLY A 101 3.05 18.67 4.64
C GLY A 101 2.79 18.20 3.21
N VAL A 102 1.86 18.88 2.53
CA VAL A 102 1.42 18.55 1.16
C VAL A 102 2.46 18.86 0.09
N GLU A 103 3.39 19.78 0.37
CA GLU A 103 4.48 20.17 -0.52
C GLU A 103 5.66 19.18 -0.51
N HIS A 104 5.69 18.26 0.47
CA HIS A 104 6.75 17.26 0.59
C HIS A 104 6.32 15.94 -0.06
N ASP A 105 7.20 15.36 -0.87
CA ASP A 105 6.99 14.03 -1.40
C ASP A 105 7.06 12.98 -0.28
N ALA A 106 6.28 11.91 -0.40
CA ALA A 106 6.25 10.85 0.61
C ALA A 106 7.48 9.92 0.55
N THR A 107 8.24 9.95 -0.55
CA THR A 107 9.41 9.09 -0.76
C THR A 107 10.56 9.53 0.13
N SER A 108 10.83 10.84 0.20
CA SER A 108 11.92 11.42 1.00
C SER A 108 11.90 11.00 2.48
N PRO A 109 10.79 11.15 3.25
CA PRO A 109 10.75 10.69 4.63
C PRO A 109 10.83 9.16 4.77
N LEU A 110 10.32 8.40 3.79
CA LEU A 110 10.44 6.94 3.76
C LEU A 110 11.89 6.51 3.58
N VAL A 111 12.59 7.07 2.59
CA VAL A 111 14.02 6.80 2.34
C VAL A 111 14.84 7.17 3.56
N SER A 112 14.62 8.36 4.12
CA SER A 112 15.31 8.81 5.33
C SER A 112 15.09 7.85 6.52
N ALA A 113 13.88 7.30 6.67
CA ALA A 113 13.59 6.32 7.72
C ALA A 113 14.33 4.99 7.50
N ILE A 114 14.39 4.52 6.25
CA ILE A 114 15.13 3.30 5.87
C ILE A 114 16.62 3.48 6.16
N GLU A 115 17.21 4.60 5.75
CA GLU A 115 18.62 4.90 5.98
C GLU A 115 18.94 4.98 7.48
N ARG A 116 18.12 5.68 8.27
CA ARG A 116 18.31 5.74 9.73
C ARG A 116 18.27 4.35 10.37
N LEU A 117 17.36 3.47 9.94
CA LEU A 117 17.30 2.10 10.44
C LEU A 117 18.55 1.30 10.04
N ALA A 118 19.03 1.46 8.81
CA ALA A 118 20.24 0.80 8.33
C ALA A 118 21.50 1.26 9.10
N TYR A 119 21.61 2.55 9.42
CA TYR A 119 22.75 3.09 10.18
C TYR A 119 22.65 2.82 11.69
N ALA A 120 21.43 2.80 12.26
CA ALA A 120 21.21 2.44 13.67
C ALA A 120 21.44 0.95 13.93
N ALA A 121 21.11 0.11 12.94
CA ALA A 121 21.50 -1.29 12.92
C ALA A 121 22.98 -1.40 12.49
N SER A 122 23.90 -0.89 13.31
CA SER A 122 25.30 -1.31 13.19
C SER A 122 25.28 -2.84 13.26
N PRO A 123 25.65 -3.58 12.19
CA PRO A 123 25.58 -5.02 12.23
C PRO A 123 26.52 -5.44 13.36
N ALA A 124 25.96 -6.00 14.45
CA ALA A 124 26.79 -6.78 15.35
C ALA A 124 27.54 -7.76 14.45
N PRO A 125 28.89 -7.80 14.49
CA PRO A 125 29.63 -8.70 13.64
C PRO A 125 29.02 -10.09 13.83
N ILE A 126 28.40 -10.62 12.77
CA ILE A 126 27.86 -11.97 12.81
C ILE A 126 29.08 -12.82 13.14
N PRO A 127 29.13 -13.52 14.28
CA PRO A 127 30.27 -14.37 14.58
C PRO A 127 30.30 -15.42 13.48
N VAL A 128 31.18 -15.20 12.50
CA VAL A 128 31.49 -16.20 11.49
C VAL A 128 32.12 -17.30 12.31
N ARG A 129 31.34 -18.36 12.58
CA ARG A 129 31.80 -19.50 13.36
C ARG A 129 32.94 -20.10 12.55
N GLY A 130 34.16 -19.71 12.88
CA GLY A 130 35.36 -20.11 12.17
C GLY A 130 35.45 -21.62 12.19
N ARG A 131 35.05 -22.26 11.10
CA ARG A 131 35.29 -23.68 10.87
C ARG A 131 36.70 -23.88 10.32
N HIS A 132 37.73 -23.37 11.00
CA HIS A 132 39.12 -23.73 10.69
C HIS A 132 39.96 -23.78 11.96
N ALA A 133 39.59 -24.67 12.89
CA ALA A 133 40.59 -25.35 13.71
C ALA A 133 41.10 -26.55 12.90
N GLY A 134 42.15 -26.30 12.11
CA GLY A 134 42.91 -27.33 11.41
C GLY A 134 42.45 -27.60 9.98
N GLU A 135 43.05 -26.91 9.01
CA GLU A 135 43.38 -27.50 7.71
C GLU A 135 44.45 -26.63 7.01
N ARG A 136 45.69 -27.02 7.32
CA ARG A 136 46.91 -27.04 6.50
C ARG A 136 46.98 -26.07 5.30
N LEU A 137 48.04 -25.25 5.31
CA LEU A 137 48.67 -24.74 4.09
C LEU A 137 48.83 -25.87 3.07
N ILE A 138 48.18 -25.74 1.91
CA ILE A 138 48.57 -26.45 0.71
C ILE A 138 48.80 -25.39 -0.36
N GLY A 139 50.08 -25.18 -0.67
CA GLY A 139 50.51 -24.32 -1.76
C GLY A 139 49.90 -24.79 -3.07
N VAL A 140 49.47 -23.84 -3.87
CA VAL A 140 49.01 -24.06 -5.24
C VAL A 140 50.24 -24.33 -6.11
N PRO A 141 50.33 -25.46 -6.85
CA PRO A 141 51.08 -25.49 -8.08
C PRO A 141 50.13 -25.35 -9.27
N LEU A 142 50.42 -24.32 -10.05
CA LEU A 142 49.90 -24.07 -11.38
C LEU A 142 50.31 -25.20 -12.33
N ALA A 143 49.37 -25.93 -12.93
CA ALA A 143 49.64 -26.71 -14.14
C ALA A 143 48.37 -26.90 -14.98
N ARG A 144 48.42 -26.38 -16.21
CA ARG A 144 47.45 -26.54 -17.29
C ARG A 144 47.53 -27.97 -17.87
N ALA A 145 46.37 -28.55 -18.21
CA ALA A 145 46.20 -29.55 -19.27
C ALA A 145 44.67 -29.71 -19.55
N THR A 146 44.11 -29.02 -20.54
CA THR A 146 43.76 -29.50 -21.90
C THR A 146 42.67 -30.59 -21.97
N GLN A 147 41.50 -30.15 -22.47
CA GLN A 147 40.52 -30.81 -23.36
C GLN A 147 40.02 -32.24 -23.07
N GLY A 148 38.68 -32.37 -23.13
CA GLY A 148 38.04 -33.51 -23.78
C GLY A 148 36.72 -33.97 -23.18
N ALA A 149 35.73 -34.16 -24.06
CA ALA A 149 34.52 -34.97 -23.90
C ALA A 149 33.31 -34.38 -23.14
N LEU A 150 32.47 -33.69 -23.92
CA LEU A 150 31.07 -34.04 -24.18
C LEU A 150 30.42 -35.14 -23.30
N ALA A 151 29.22 -34.80 -22.84
CA ALA A 151 27.97 -35.55 -23.02
C ALA A 151 27.26 -36.04 -21.73
N LEU A 152 26.02 -35.53 -21.60
CA LEU A 152 24.83 -36.17 -21.03
C LEU A 152 24.84 -36.29 -19.48
N HIS A 153 23.78 -35.96 -18.76
CA HIS A 153 22.41 -36.42 -19.01
C HIS A 153 21.41 -35.65 -18.13
N ARG A 154 20.21 -35.43 -18.70
CA ARG A 154 18.97 -34.94 -18.05
C ARG A 154 18.68 -35.62 -16.71
N ARG A 155 18.19 -34.82 -15.76
CA ARG A 155 17.15 -35.12 -14.73
C ARG A 155 16.91 -33.78 -14.01
N GLY A 156 15.80 -33.07 -14.16
CA GLY A 156 14.45 -33.55 -13.92
C GLY A 156 14.22 -33.64 -12.40
N LEU A 157 14.15 -32.51 -11.69
CA LEU A 157 13.80 -32.47 -10.27
C LEU A 157 12.48 -31.70 -10.08
N PRO A 158 11.44 -32.30 -9.48
CA PRO A 158 10.16 -31.67 -9.26
C PRO A 158 10.19 -30.69 -8.09
N ILE A 159 9.45 -29.59 -8.23
CA ILE A 159 9.19 -28.58 -7.19
C ILE A 159 8.26 -29.22 -6.15
N ALA A 160 8.77 -29.46 -4.94
CA ALA A 160 7.96 -29.87 -3.80
C ALA A 160 7.13 -28.68 -3.28
N ARG A 161 5.80 -28.82 -3.32
CA ARG A 161 4.85 -27.94 -2.63
C ARG A 161 4.99 -28.11 -1.12
N LEU A 162 5.24 -27.04 -0.38
CA LEU A 162 5.08 -27.01 1.07
C LEU A 162 3.59 -26.86 1.42
N PRO A 163 3.04 -27.65 2.37
CA PRO A 163 1.68 -27.48 2.83
C PRO A 163 1.58 -26.28 3.79
N PHE A 164 0.66 -25.37 3.47
CA PHE A 164 0.17 -24.29 4.32
C PHE A 164 -0.67 -24.90 5.46
N SER A 165 -0.18 -24.79 6.70
CA SER A 165 -0.91 -25.19 7.90
C SER A 165 -1.67 -24.00 8.47
N ALA A 166 -2.99 -24.02 8.34
CA ALA A 166 -3.91 -23.10 9.01
C ALA A 166 -4.40 -23.74 10.31
N ASN A 167 -3.95 -23.25 11.47
CA ASN A 167 -4.68 -23.41 12.73
C ASN A 167 -4.14 -22.44 13.79
N GLY A 168 -4.93 -21.41 14.11
CA GLY A 168 -4.67 -20.49 15.21
C GLY A 168 -5.99 -19.88 15.68
N ARG A 169 -6.71 -20.57 16.57
CA ARG A 169 -7.76 -19.97 17.41
C ARG A 169 -7.10 -19.33 18.64
N PRO A 170 -7.51 -18.12 19.07
CA PRO A 170 -7.05 -17.55 20.33
C PRO A 170 -7.83 -18.15 21.53
N PRO A 171 -7.20 -18.24 22.72
CA PRO A 171 -7.84 -18.72 23.95
C PRO A 171 -8.82 -17.70 24.54
N ARG A 172 -9.75 -18.24 25.34
CA ARG A 172 -10.81 -17.53 26.06
C ARG A 172 -10.29 -16.69 27.22
#